data_AF-A0A385JN37-F1
#
_entry.id   AF-A0A385JN37-F1
#
_cell.length_a   1.000
_cell.length_b   1.000
_cell.length_c   1.000
_cell.angle_alpha   90.00
_cell.angle_beta   90.00
_cell.angle_gamma   90.00
#
_symmetry.space_group_name_H-M   'P 1'
#
loop_
_entity.id
_entity.type
_entity.pdbx_description
1 polymer ?
#
loop_
_entity_poly.entity_id
_entity_poly.type
_entity_poly.pdbx_seq_one_letter_code
_entity_poly.pdbx_strand_id
1 'polypeptide(L)'
;MIRLKYSTIYTLIFCFLYAILLASLNSEIFRDRNSYSGYYATISDFMLSKAYHVSLLKLFTEEPLFLILNILLTKILSISNNALPQIYVFFISFVFSFATIKNSRNFTFAIICILMLFSVSVSWHAQLVVLRQSIATSILLIFIIKKSSLNKLLFILFLCALIHNSFFIILAFFILIKIFCEKHSLMRIVFISLLFSFISCIGFYIIGKYLSIRQIDYVSMEINSSGAGFILWTSCLLIILIKNKGIKSVSLIDTISIFGLIFYSFNYYFLPIGGRFLVTFIPFIFMSLTSNIYKKEHIPILLTFDVFFIGINLYKLNSNLINNSFNHGYQIINLLGL
;
A
#
# COMPACT_ATOMS: atom_id res chain seq x y z
N MET A 1 19.88 -10.92 18.94
CA MET A 1 18.87 -10.75 17.87
C MET A 1 19.22 -11.73 16.75
N ILE A 2 18.54 -12.88 16.67
CA ILE A 2 18.81 -13.89 15.64
C ILE A 2 18.06 -13.44 14.40
N ARG A 3 18.74 -12.74 13.47
CA ARG A 3 18.23 -12.57 12.11
C ARG A 3 18.57 -13.85 11.36
N LEU A 4 17.56 -14.52 10.81
CA LEU A 4 17.79 -15.67 9.95
C LEU A 4 18.60 -15.22 8.74
N LYS A 5 19.82 -15.75 8.60
CA LYS A 5 20.54 -15.76 7.33
C LYS A 5 19.96 -16.88 6.50
N TYR A 6 18.80 -16.66 5.88
CA TYR A 6 18.44 -17.50 4.74
C TYR A 6 19.53 -17.35 3.69
N SER A 7 19.77 -18.40 2.90
CA SER A 7 20.46 -18.18 1.63
C SER A 7 19.61 -17.17 0.87
N THR A 8 20.16 -15.98 0.64
CA THR A 8 19.51 -14.90 -0.12
C THR A 8 18.97 -15.43 -1.45
N ILE A 9 19.65 -16.44 -2.01
CA ILE A 9 19.26 -17.14 -3.24
C ILE A 9 17.90 -17.83 -3.09
N TYR A 10 17.66 -18.63 -2.03
CA TYR A 10 16.37 -19.29 -1.84
C TYR A 10 15.23 -18.29 -1.66
N THR A 11 15.48 -17.20 -0.93
CA THR A 11 14.49 -16.12 -0.79
C THR A 11 14.19 -15.47 -2.15
N LEU A 12 15.21 -15.18 -2.96
CA LEU A 12 15.02 -14.60 -4.29
C LEU A 12 14.24 -15.55 -5.21
N ILE A 13 14.57 -16.85 -5.21
CA ILE A 13 13.86 -17.85 -6.01
C ILE A 13 12.39 -17.91 -5.59
N PHE A 14 12.10 -18.00 -4.29
CA PHE A 14 10.73 -18.03 -3.81
C PHE A 14 9.94 -16.78 -4.22
N CYS A 15 10.50 -15.58 -4.00
CA CYS A 15 9.87 -14.32 -4.39
C CYS A 15 9.65 -14.21 -5.90
N PHE A 16 10.59 -14.72 -6.69
CA PHE A 16 10.50 -14.76 -8.14
C PHE A 16 9.36 -15.68 -8.61
N LEU A 17 9.28 -16.90 -8.07
CA LEU A 17 8.19 -17.83 -8.37
C LEU A 17 6.83 -17.28 -7.94
N TYR A 18 6.75 -16.68 -6.76
CA TYR A 18 5.54 -16.00 -6.27
C TYR A 18 5.10 -14.88 -7.21
N ALA A 19 6.05 -14.04 -7.65
CA ALA A 19 5.77 -12.94 -8.56
C ALA A 19 5.32 -13.42 -9.95
N ILE A 20 5.92 -14.49 -10.49
CA ILE A 20 5.49 -15.13 -11.73
C ILE A 20 4.06 -15.66 -11.60
N LEU A 21 3.77 -16.36 -10.51
CA LEU A 21 2.44 -16.92 -10.27
C LEU A 21 1.37 -15.84 -10.34
N LEU A 22 1.57 -14.72 -9.62
CA LEU A 22 0.61 -13.60 -9.65
C LEU A 22 0.56 -12.87 -11.00
N ALA A 23 1.70 -12.70 -11.67
CA ALA A 23 1.76 -12.04 -12.97
C ALA A 23 1.15 -12.87 -14.11
N SER A 24 1.09 -14.19 -13.94
CA SER A 24 0.50 -15.12 -14.92
C SER A 24 -1.03 -15.16 -14.91
N LEU A 25 -1.67 -14.58 -13.90
CA LEU A 25 -3.13 -14.56 -13.80
C LEU A 25 -3.74 -13.76 -14.96
N ASN A 26 -4.89 -14.23 -15.48
CA ASN A 26 -5.56 -13.57 -16.59
C ASN A 26 -5.92 -12.12 -16.22
N SER A 27 -5.48 -11.17 -17.05
CA SER A 27 -5.71 -9.74 -16.86
C SER A 27 -7.19 -9.37 -16.97
N GLU A 28 -8.02 -10.13 -17.69
CA GLU A 28 -9.45 -9.84 -17.84
C GLU A 28 -10.24 -10.01 -16.53
N ILE A 29 -9.70 -10.74 -15.56
CA ILE A 29 -10.35 -10.99 -14.27
C ILE A 29 -10.35 -9.73 -13.40
N PHE A 30 -9.30 -8.92 -13.48
CA PHE A 30 -9.07 -7.82 -12.56
C PHE A 30 -9.58 -6.49 -13.10
N ARG A 31 -10.14 -5.68 -12.20
CA ARG A 31 -10.49 -4.30 -12.49
C ARG A 31 -9.26 -3.50 -12.88
N ASP A 32 -9.49 -2.41 -13.62
CA ASP A 32 -8.48 -1.44 -14.07
C ASP A 32 -7.38 -1.94 -15.02
N ARG A 33 -7.28 -3.25 -15.31
CA ARG A 33 -6.27 -3.80 -16.25
C ARG A 33 -6.38 -3.22 -17.64
N ASN A 34 -7.60 -3.06 -18.14
CA ASN A 34 -7.86 -2.46 -19.45
C ASN A 34 -7.43 -0.99 -19.52
N SER A 35 -7.46 -0.28 -18.39
CA SER A 35 -6.94 1.10 -18.31
C SER A 35 -5.42 1.11 -18.51
N TYR A 36 -4.71 0.11 -18.01
CA TYR A 36 -3.26 -0.02 -18.16
C TYR A 36 -2.86 -0.48 -19.55
N SER A 37 -3.44 -1.57 -20.06
CA SER A 37 -3.11 -2.11 -21.39
C SER A 37 -3.66 -1.28 -22.54
N GLY A 38 -4.79 -0.59 -22.36
CA GLY A 38 -5.33 0.33 -23.36
C GLY A 38 -4.80 1.74 -23.14
N TYR A 39 -5.49 2.49 -22.28
CA TYR A 39 -5.33 3.93 -22.14
C TYR A 39 -3.89 4.37 -21.83
N TYR A 40 -3.26 3.84 -20.77
CA TYR A 40 -1.91 4.24 -20.41
C TYR A 40 -0.84 3.74 -21.39
N ALA A 41 -1.01 2.55 -21.96
CA ALA A 41 -0.04 2.03 -22.92
C ALA A 41 -0.01 2.84 -24.22
N THR A 42 -1.16 3.33 -24.70
CA THR A 42 -1.28 3.94 -26.03
C THR A 42 -1.09 5.46 -26.06
N ILE A 43 -1.56 6.19 -25.04
CA ILE A 43 -1.64 7.67 -25.12
C ILE A 43 -0.87 8.42 -24.01
N SER A 44 0.02 7.74 -23.27
CA SER A 44 0.78 8.38 -22.18
C SER A 44 1.62 9.59 -22.64
N ASP A 45 2.12 9.56 -23.88
CA ASP A 45 2.87 10.66 -24.49
C ASP A 45 1.99 11.90 -24.74
N PHE A 46 0.80 11.68 -25.31
CA PHE A 46 -0.17 12.74 -25.56
C PHE A 46 -0.68 13.34 -24.25
N MET A 47 -0.89 12.51 -23.21
CA MET A 47 -1.28 13.00 -21.88
C MET A 47 -0.19 13.91 -21.29
N LEU A 48 1.07 13.49 -21.38
CA LEU A 48 2.20 14.24 -20.83
C LEU A 48 2.37 15.58 -21.55
N SER A 49 2.31 15.59 -22.89
CA SER A 49 2.43 16.82 -23.68
C SER A 49 1.27 17.78 -23.41
N LYS A 50 0.03 17.27 -23.38
CA LYS A 50 -1.15 18.07 -23.05
C LYS A 50 -1.05 18.68 -21.66
N ALA A 51 -0.62 17.91 -20.66
CA ALA A 51 -0.47 18.42 -19.29
C ALA A 51 0.58 19.53 -19.21
N TYR A 52 1.71 19.35 -19.91
CA TYR A 52 2.77 20.36 -20.02
C TYR A 52 2.28 21.68 -20.62
N HIS A 53 1.47 21.63 -21.68
CA HIS A 53 0.94 22.82 -22.34
C HIS A 53 -0.14 23.56 -21.52
N VAL A 54 -0.83 22.89 -20.59
CA VAL A 54 -1.85 23.54 -19.75
C VAL A 54 -1.22 24.32 -18.61
N SER A 55 -0.41 23.67 -17.76
CA SER A 55 0.35 24.32 -16.68
C SER A 55 1.30 23.35 -15.99
N LEU A 56 2.32 23.87 -15.31
CA LEU A 56 3.20 23.05 -14.46
C LEU A 56 2.43 22.35 -13.33
N LEU A 57 1.43 23.00 -12.75
CA LEU A 57 0.59 22.38 -11.72
C LEU A 57 -0.20 21.19 -12.29
N LYS A 58 -0.71 21.32 -13.52
CA LYS A 58 -1.38 20.23 -14.21
C LYS A 58 -0.41 19.08 -14.49
N LEU A 59 0.81 19.38 -14.92
CA LEU A 59 1.85 18.35 -15.13
C LEU A 59 2.12 17.54 -13.86
N PHE A 60 2.30 18.21 -12.71
CA PHE A 60 2.56 17.51 -11.44
C PHE A 60 1.36 16.68 -10.94
N THR A 61 0.14 17.09 -11.26
CA THR A 61 -1.07 16.36 -10.87
C THR A 61 -1.42 15.20 -11.82
N GLU A 62 -0.82 15.15 -13.01
CA GLU A 62 -1.00 14.07 -14.00
C GLU A 62 0.04 12.94 -13.88
N GLU A 63 0.67 12.77 -12.70
CA GLU A 63 1.56 11.64 -12.38
C GLU A 63 2.69 11.45 -13.44
N PRO A 64 3.54 12.47 -13.66
CA PRO A 64 4.40 12.54 -14.84
C PRO A 64 5.45 11.42 -14.89
N LEU A 65 5.97 10.96 -13.75
CA LEU A 65 6.93 9.84 -13.74
C LEU A 65 6.27 8.51 -14.11
N PHE A 66 4.98 8.34 -13.79
CA PHE A 66 4.24 7.15 -14.22
C PHE A 66 4.02 7.15 -15.73
N LEU A 67 3.64 8.29 -16.31
CA LEU A 67 3.48 8.43 -17.77
C LEU A 67 4.81 8.18 -18.50
N ILE A 68 5.91 8.74 -17.99
CA ILE A 68 7.26 8.49 -18.52
C ILE A 68 7.59 6.99 -18.45
N LEU A 69 7.32 6.32 -17.32
CA LEU A 69 7.54 4.88 -17.20
C LEU A 69 6.79 4.07 -18.27
N ASN A 70 5.52 4.40 -18.54
CA ASN A 70 4.77 3.74 -19.61
C ASN A 70 5.40 3.99 -20.99
N ILE A 71 5.78 5.23 -21.30
CA ILE A 71 6.45 5.58 -22.57
C ILE A 71 7.75 4.79 -22.75
N LEU A 72 8.57 4.69 -21.69
CA LEU A 72 9.81 3.91 -21.72
C LEU A 72 9.52 2.43 -22.02
N LEU A 73 8.52 1.84 -21.36
CA LEU A 73 8.21 0.42 -21.53
C LEU A 73 7.60 0.13 -22.92
N THR A 74 6.65 0.93 -23.39
CA THR A 74 5.93 0.65 -24.64
C THR A 74 6.66 1.15 -25.88
N LYS A 75 7.30 2.33 -25.84
CA LYS A 75 7.95 2.90 -27.03
C LYS A 75 9.43 2.57 -27.14
N ILE A 76 10.16 2.55 -26.02
CA ILE A 76 11.61 2.28 -26.05
C ILE A 76 11.87 0.78 -25.98
N LEU A 77 11.28 0.11 -25.00
CA LEU A 77 11.46 -1.34 -24.80
C LEU A 77 10.52 -2.19 -25.67
N SER A 78 9.62 -1.55 -26.43
CA SER A 78 8.68 -2.23 -27.35
C SER A 78 7.86 -3.34 -26.69
N ILE A 79 7.56 -3.20 -25.39
CA ILE A 79 6.75 -4.16 -24.65
C ILE A 79 5.32 -4.10 -25.16
N SER A 80 4.73 -5.26 -25.42
CA SER A 80 3.33 -5.33 -25.84
C SER A 80 2.41 -4.73 -24.78
N ASN A 81 1.39 -4.02 -25.24
CA ASN A 81 0.39 -3.37 -24.39
C ASN A 81 -0.24 -4.32 -23.37
N ASN A 82 -0.48 -5.58 -23.75
CA ASN A 82 -1.07 -6.60 -22.88
C ASN A 82 -0.10 -7.13 -21.81
N ALA A 83 1.21 -7.09 -22.07
CA ALA A 83 2.23 -7.52 -21.11
C ALA A 83 2.53 -6.45 -20.04
N LEU A 84 2.21 -5.18 -20.31
CA LEU A 84 2.50 -4.06 -19.40
C LEU A 84 1.94 -4.26 -17.98
N PRO A 85 0.65 -4.63 -17.77
CA PRO A 85 0.11 -4.85 -16.43
C PRO A 85 0.77 -6.05 -15.71
N GLN A 86 1.22 -7.06 -16.45
CA GLN A 86 1.87 -8.25 -15.90
C GLN A 86 3.27 -7.92 -15.35
N ILE A 87 4.03 -7.07 -16.05
CA ILE A 87 5.32 -6.57 -15.58
C ILE A 87 5.18 -5.79 -14.28
N TYR A 88 4.15 -4.95 -14.18
CA TYR A 88 3.85 -4.22 -12.94
C TYR A 88 3.52 -5.16 -11.78
N VAL A 89 2.68 -6.17 -12.00
CA VAL A 89 2.34 -7.17 -10.97
C VAL A 89 3.56 -7.93 -10.52
N PHE A 90 4.38 -8.37 -11.48
CA PHE A 90 5.62 -9.07 -11.19
C PHE A 90 6.50 -8.22 -10.27
N PHE A 91 6.76 -6.96 -10.64
CA PHE A 91 7.57 -6.06 -9.84
C PHE A 91 6.99 -5.83 -8.43
N ILE A 92 5.70 -5.53 -8.32
CA ILE A 92 5.03 -5.27 -7.04
C ILE A 92 5.10 -6.51 -6.14
N SER A 93 4.69 -7.66 -6.66
CA SER A 93 4.60 -8.92 -5.92
C SER A 93 5.98 -9.41 -5.49
N PHE A 94 6.98 -9.26 -6.35
CA PHE A 94 8.38 -9.56 -6.03
C PHE A 94 8.89 -8.68 -4.89
N VAL A 95 8.70 -7.36 -4.98
CA VAL A 95 9.17 -6.44 -3.95
C VAL A 95 8.44 -6.64 -2.63
N PHE A 96 7.12 -6.81 -2.64
CA PHE A 96 6.32 -7.04 -1.43
C PHE A 96 6.73 -8.35 -0.73
N SER A 97 6.81 -9.46 -1.47
CA SER A 97 7.23 -10.75 -0.90
C SER A 97 8.69 -10.72 -0.41
N PHE A 98 9.60 -10.10 -1.17
CA PHE A 98 11.00 -9.99 -0.77
C PHE A 98 11.17 -9.14 0.49
N ALA A 99 10.49 -7.99 0.54
CA ALA A 99 10.50 -7.08 1.68
C ALA A 99 10.00 -7.74 2.96
N THR A 100 8.86 -8.41 2.87
CA THR A 100 8.21 -9.06 4.01
C THR A 100 9.07 -10.20 4.57
N ILE A 101 9.59 -11.08 3.71
CA ILE A 101 10.48 -12.17 4.14
C ILE A 101 11.76 -11.63 4.76
N LYS A 102 12.42 -10.67 4.09
CA LYS A 102 13.70 -10.11 4.54
C LYS A 102 13.60 -9.40 5.89
N ASN A 103 12.46 -8.79 6.20
CA ASN A 103 12.26 -8.05 7.44
C ASN A 103 11.58 -8.86 8.55
N SER A 104 11.04 -10.04 8.24
CA SER A 104 10.42 -10.93 9.24
C SER A 104 11.36 -11.27 10.40
N ARG A 105 10.80 -11.50 11.59
CA ARG A 105 11.58 -11.90 12.78
C ARG A 105 12.23 -13.27 12.60
N ASN A 106 11.45 -14.24 12.14
CA ASN A 106 11.83 -15.63 11.95
C ASN A 106 10.99 -16.27 10.83
N PHE A 107 11.25 -17.55 10.54
CA PHE A 107 10.57 -18.28 9.47
C PHE A 107 9.06 -18.37 9.66
N THR A 108 8.60 -18.61 10.88
CA THR A 108 7.17 -18.64 11.19
C THR A 108 6.50 -17.31 10.86
N PHE A 109 7.10 -16.18 11.28
CA PHE A 109 6.59 -14.85 10.95
C PHE A 109 6.72 -14.53 9.45
N ALA A 110 7.70 -15.08 8.75
CA ALA A 110 7.81 -14.96 7.29
C ALA A 110 6.63 -15.65 6.59
N ILE A 111 6.32 -16.89 6.98
CA ILE A 111 5.17 -17.65 6.46
C ILE A 111 3.87 -16.91 6.74
N ILE A 112 3.67 -16.45 7.98
CA ILE A 112 2.49 -15.67 8.37
C ILE A 112 2.34 -14.43 7.47
N CYS A 113 3.44 -13.70 7.22
CA CYS A 113 3.41 -12.51 6.38
C CYS A 113 3.01 -12.83 4.92
N ILE A 114 3.55 -13.92 4.35
CA ILE A 114 3.15 -14.39 3.02
C ILE A 114 1.67 -14.82 3.01
N LEU A 115 1.21 -15.52 4.04
CA LEU A 115 -0.20 -15.88 4.18
C LEU A 115 -1.09 -14.64 4.29
N MET A 116 -0.65 -13.55 4.93
CA MET A 116 -1.40 -12.28 4.94
C MET A 116 -1.44 -11.63 3.55
N LEU A 117 -0.34 -11.66 2.79
CA LEU A 117 -0.32 -11.16 1.40
C LEU A 117 -1.35 -11.88 0.52
N PHE A 118 -1.59 -13.16 0.78
CA PHE A 118 -2.54 -13.98 0.04
C PHE A 118 -3.97 -13.94 0.60
N SER A 119 -4.14 -13.90 1.92
CA SER A 119 -5.47 -14.05 2.55
C SER A 119 -6.23 -12.74 2.70
N VAL A 120 -5.53 -11.60 2.69
CA VAL A 120 -6.16 -10.29 2.93
C VAL A 120 -6.54 -9.65 1.60
N SER A 121 -7.84 -9.43 1.40
CA SER A 121 -8.38 -8.88 0.14
C SER A 121 -7.77 -7.55 -0.26
N VAL A 122 -7.45 -6.68 0.71
CA VAL A 122 -6.80 -5.38 0.46
C VAL A 122 -5.37 -5.56 -0.06
N SER A 123 -4.67 -6.63 0.35
CA SER A 123 -3.35 -6.97 -0.17
C SER A 123 -3.40 -7.49 -1.60
N TRP A 124 -4.42 -8.31 -1.93
CA TRP A 124 -4.70 -8.71 -3.31
C TRP A 124 -4.99 -7.50 -4.19
N HIS A 125 -5.85 -6.61 -3.73
CA HIS A 125 -6.17 -5.37 -4.42
C HIS A 125 -4.91 -4.51 -4.68
N ALA A 126 -4.01 -4.43 -3.70
CA ALA A 126 -2.71 -3.76 -3.85
C ALA A 126 -1.86 -4.41 -4.95
N GLN A 127 -1.70 -5.74 -4.93
CA GLN A 127 -0.82 -6.45 -5.84
C GLN A 127 -1.37 -6.54 -7.29
N LEU A 128 -2.70 -6.55 -7.44
CA LEU A 128 -3.36 -6.97 -8.68
C LEU A 128 -4.29 -5.93 -9.32
N VAL A 129 -4.61 -4.82 -8.65
CA VAL A 129 -5.56 -3.83 -9.20
C VAL A 129 -4.94 -2.44 -9.22
N VAL A 130 -4.51 -1.93 -8.07
CA VAL A 130 -4.05 -0.54 -7.94
C VAL A 130 -2.57 -0.38 -8.28
N LEU A 131 -2.18 -0.76 -9.50
CA LEU A 131 -0.77 -0.92 -9.88
C LEU A 131 0.05 0.37 -9.72
N ARG A 132 -0.52 1.54 -10.03
CA ARG A 132 0.17 2.84 -9.89
C ARG A 132 0.63 3.09 -8.47
N GLN A 133 -0.33 3.02 -7.54
CA GLN A 133 -0.11 3.21 -6.12
C GLN A 133 0.88 2.17 -5.58
N SER A 134 0.76 0.92 -6.04
CA SER A 134 1.61 -0.16 -5.58
C SER A 134 3.03 -0.15 -6.15
N ILE A 135 3.26 0.38 -7.36
CA ILE A 135 4.61 0.64 -7.90
C ILE A 135 5.30 1.68 -7.03
N ALA A 136 4.64 2.81 -6.75
CA ALA A 136 5.16 3.84 -5.86
C ALA A 136 5.44 3.28 -4.44
N THR A 137 4.53 2.44 -3.93
CA THR A 137 4.72 1.74 -2.64
C THR A 137 5.94 0.83 -2.65
N SER A 138 6.14 0.08 -3.74
CA SER A 138 7.27 -0.85 -3.91
C SER A 138 8.60 -0.10 -3.94
N ILE A 139 8.68 1.02 -4.65
CA ILE A 139 9.86 1.90 -4.65
C ILE A 139 10.14 2.38 -3.24
N LEU A 140 9.14 2.95 -2.55
CA LEU A 140 9.28 3.41 -1.17
C LEU A 140 9.79 2.30 -0.23
N LEU A 141 9.26 1.08 -0.38
CA LEU A 141 9.61 -0.08 0.43
C LEU A 141 11.08 -0.47 0.29
N ILE A 142 11.64 -0.47 -0.93
CA ILE A 142 13.07 -0.74 -1.19
C ILE A 142 13.97 0.21 -0.39
N PHE A 143 13.64 1.50 -0.35
CA PHE A 143 14.45 2.50 0.35
C PHE A 143 14.33 2.38 1.88
N ILE A 144 13.15 2.05 2.39
CA ILE A 144 12.94 1.83 3.83
C ILE A 144 13.72 0.62 4.32
N ILE A 145 13.77 -0.47 3.56
CA ILE A 145 14.57 -1.67 3.90
C ILE A 145 16.06 -1.35 3.93
N LYS A 146 16.52 -0.50 3.01
CA LYS A 146 17.91 -0.03 2.97
C LYS A 146 18.26 0.96 4.11
N LYS A 147 17.31 1.30 4.99
CA LYS A 147 17.48 2.24 6.10
C LYS A 147 18.07 3.58 5.66
N SER A 148 17.51 4.15 4.59
CA SER A 148 17.93 5.46 4.09
C SER A 148 17.74 6.56 5.15
N SER A 149 18.59 7.60 5.12
CA SER A 149 18.39 8.79 5.96
C SER A 149 17.06 9.48 5.65
N LEU A 150 16.53 10.25 6.61
CA LEU A 150 15.24 10.94 6.47
C LEU A 150 15.20 11.88 5.25
N ASN A 151 16.30 12.57 4.95
CA ASN A 151 16.38 13.42 3.76
C ASN A 151 16.25 12.62 2.45
N LYS A 152 16.90 11.44 2.38
CA LYS A 152 16.75 10.54 1.24
C LYS A 152 15.31 10.00 1.16
N LEU A 153 14.69 9.67 2.28
CA LEU A 153 13.30 9.23 2.33
C LEU A 153 12.35 10.30 1.80
N LEU A 154 12.51 11.56 2.20
CA LEU A 154 11.71 12.69 1.70
C LEU A 154 11.85 12.87 0.18
N PHE A 155 13.08 12.79 -0.34
CA PHE A 155 13.31 12.86 -1.78
C PHE A 155 12.62 11.71 -2.52
N ILE A 156 12.72 10.48 -2.02
CA ILE A 156 12.04 9.33 -2.62
C ILE A 156 10.53 9.44 -2.53
N LEU A 157 9.98 9.94 -1.42
CA LEU A 157 8.55 10.21 -1.28
C LEU A 157 8.07 11.24 -2.29
N PHE A 158 8.86 12.27 -2.56
CA PHE A 158 8.58 13.22 -3.64
C PHE A 158 8.54 12.54 -5.00
N LEU A 159 9.54 11.70 -5.34
CA LEU A 159 9.50 10.92 -6.58
C LEU A 159 8.30 9.97 -6.65
N CYS A 160 7.95 9.31 -5.55
CA CYS A 160 6.77 8.44 -5.47
C CYS A 160 5.47 9.25 -5.67
N ALA A 161 5.42 10.50 -5.20
CA ALA A 161 4.29 11.40 -5.42
C ALA A 161 4.09 11.77 -6.89
N LEU A 162 5.17 11.78 -7.68
CA LEU A 162 5.10 11.96 -9.14
C LEU A 162 4.70 10.68 -9.90
N ILE A 163 4.68 9.52 -9.23
CA ILE A 163 4.12 8.26 -9.77
C ILE A 163 2.66 8.12 -9.37
N HIS A 164 2.33 8.49 -8.13
CA HIS A 164 0.97 8.47 -7.63
C HIS A 164 0.74 9.55 -6.57
N ASN A 165 -0.25 10.42 -6.82
CA ASN A 165 -0.43 11.66 -6.06
C ASN A 165 -0.69 11.46 -4.55
N SER A 166 -1.23 10.32 -4.12
CA SER A 166 -1.49 10.08 -2.70
C SER A 166 -0.22 10.06 -1.83
N PHE A 167 0.96 9.87 -2.44
CA PHE A 167 2.24 9.98 -1.73
C PHE A 167 2.61 11.40 -1.33
N PHE A 168 1.98 12.45 -1.88
CA PHE A 168 2.11 13.81 -1.33
C PHE A 168 1.60 13.90 0.10
N ILE A 169 0.57 13.12 0.46
CA ILE A 169 0.05 13.04 1.83
C ILE A 169 1.11 12.44 2.76
N ILE A 170 1.77 11.37 2.33
CA ILE A 170 2.84 10.71 3.08
C ILE A 170 4.07 11.63 3.19
N LEU A 171 4.43 12.32 2.11
CA LEU A 171 5.50 13.32 2.09
C LEU A 171 5.24 14.43 3.12
N ALA A 172 4.05 15.03 3.11
CA ALA A 172 3.65 16.07 4.04
C ALA A 172 3.73 15.59 5.50
N PHE A 173 3.25 14.37 5.78
CA PHE A 173 3.39 13.76 7.09
C PHE A 173 4.86 13.62 7.52
N PHE A 174 5.75 13.13 6.66
CA PHE A 174 7.16 12.99 7.01
C PHE A 174 7.90 14.33 7.16
N ILE A 175 7.46 15.38 6.46
CA ILE A 175 7.95 16.75 6.68
C ILE A 175 7.59 17.19 8.10
N LEU A 176 6.35 16.99 8.55
CA LEU A 176 5.94 17.31 9.92
C LEU A 176 6.73 16.49 10.95
N ILE A 177 6.96 15.20 10.70
CA ILE A 177 7.81 14.38 11.56
C ILE A 177 9.23 14.95 11.63
N LYS A 178 9.82 15.36 10.50
CA LYS A 178 11.16 15.97 10.50
C LYS A 178 11.22 17.26 11.33
N ILE A 179 10.17 18.08 11.29
CA ILE A 179 10.11 19.36 12.00
C ILE A 179 9.85 19.17 13.50
N PHE A 180 8.93 18.28 13.87
CA PHE A 180 8.40 18.18 15.24
C PHE A 180 8.92 16.96 16.04
N CYS A 181 9.57 15.99 15.39
CA CYS A 181 10.10 14.78 16.03
C CYS A 181 11.61 14.60 15.81
N GLU A 182 12.43 15.17 16.69
CA GLU A 182 13.87 14.90 16.70
C GLU A 182 14.21 13.42 16.98
N LYS A 183 13.46 12.79 17.88
CA LYS A 183 13.56 11.36 18.21
C LYS A 183 12.17 10.79 17.97
N HIS A 184 12.01 9.95 16.94
CA HIS A 184 10.78 9.26 16.50
C HIS A 184 10.05 8.52 17.65
N SER A 185 9.52 9.26 18.62
CA SER A 185 8.90 8.74 19.82
C SER A 185 7.46 8.39 19.52
N LEU A 186 6.99 7.29 20.10
CA LEU A 186 5.67 6.75 19.81
C LEU A 186 4.55 7.80 20.01
N MET A 187 4.57 8.49 21.15
CA MET A 187 3.53 9.49 21.49
C MET A 187 3.50 10.65 20.51
N ARG A 188 4.66 11.15 20.07
CA ARG A 188 4.71 12.25 19.10
C ARG A 188 4.25 11.79 17.72
N ILE A 189 4.62 10.59 17.29
CA ILE A 189 4.15 10.00 16.03
C ILE A 189 2.62 9.86 16.05
N VAL A 190 2.06 9.31 17.13
CA VAL A 190 0.60 9.16 17.29
C VAL A 190 -0.08 10.52 17.27
N PHE A 191 0.42 11.50 18.03
CA PHE A 191 -0.12 12.85 18.08
C PHE A 191 -0.10 13.54 16.71
N ILE A 192 1.03 13.53 16.02
CA ILE A 192 1.16 14.13 14.68
C ILE A 192 0.27 13.40 13.68
N SER A 193 0.16 12.06 13.76
CA SER A 193 -0.73 11.28 12.89
C SER A 193 -2.20 11.65 13.10
N LEU A 194 -2.64 11.82 14.35
CA LEU A 194 -3.99 12.25 14.69
C LEU A 194 -4.25 13.67 14.19
N LEU A 195 -3.36 14.61 14.51
CA LEU A 195 -3.47 16.01 14.08
C LEU A 195 -3.52 16.12 12.55
N PHE A 196 -2.63 15.42 11.86
CA PHE A 196 -2.61 15.41 10.40
C PHE A 196 -3.87 14.79 9.82
N SER A 197 -4.37 13.69 10.38
CA SER A 197 -5.60 13.03 9.92
C SER A 197 -6.82 13.94 10.11
N PHE A 198 -6.88 14.66 11.23
CA PHE A 198 -7.92 15.65 11.50
C PHE A 198 -7.89 16.82 10.50
N ILE A 199 -6.71 17.43 10.31
CA ILE A 199 -6.53 18.52 9.34
C ILE A 199 -6.86 18.05 7.93
N SER A 200 -6.44 16.85 7.55
CA SER A 200 -6.73 16.28 6.23
C SER A 200 -8.22 16.04 6.04
N CYS A 201 -8.91 15.52 7.04
CA CYS A 201 -10.36 15.29 7.01
C CYS A 201 -11.12 16.60 6.74
N ILE A 202 -10.80 17.65 7.49
CA ILE A 202 -11.40 18.98 7.31
C ILE A 202 -11.01 19.57 5.95
N GLY A 203 -9.73 19.47 5.59
CA GLY A 203 -9.20 19.97 4.32
C GLY A 203 -9.90 19.36 3.13
N PHE A 204 -10.08 18.04 3.08
CA PHE A 204 -10.80 17.36 2.00
C PHE A 204 -12.27 17.75 1.95
N TYR A 205 -12.94 17.89 3.10
CA TYR A 205 -14.33 18.32 3.15
C TYR A 205 -14.51 19.75 2.59
N ILE A 206 -13.65 20.68 3.01
CA ILE A 206 -13.69 22.08 2.52
C ILE A 206 -13.33 22.12 1.04
N ILE A 207 -12.14 21.64 0.68
CA ILE A 207 -11.61 21.72 -0.69
C ILE A 207 -12.57 21.03 -1.65
N GLY A 208 -13.05 19.85 -1.30
CA GLY A 208 -13.84 19.09 -2.23
C GLY A 208 -15.29 19.57 -2.37
N LYS A 209 -15.84 20.32 -1.38
CA LYS A 209 -17.08 21.09 -1.57
C LYS A 209 -16.91 22.21 -2.59
N TYR A 210 -15.73 22.86 -2.65
CA TYR A 210 -15.46 23.95 -3.59
C TYR A 210 -14.94 23.49 -4.97
N LEU A 211 -14.26 22.34 -5.04
CA LEU A 211 -13.66 21.82 -6.27
C LEU A 211 -14.51 20.78 -7.01
N SER A 212 -15.76 20.57 -6.59
CA SER A 212 -16.68 19.61 -7.23
C SER A 212 -16.03 18.22 -7.40
N ILE A 213 -15.28 17.78 -6.38
CA ILE A 213 -14.57 16.50 -6.45
C ILE A 213 -15.63 15.41 -6.54
N ARG A 214 -15.70 14.71 -7.67
CA ARG A 214 -16.69 13.65 -7.97
C ARG A 214 -16.90 12.62 -6.86
N GLN A 215 -15.92 12.43 -5.97
CA GLN A 215 -15.99 11.48 -4.86
C GLN A 215 -16.84 11.97 -3.67
N ILE A 216 -17.12 13.28 -3.57
CA ILE A 216 -17.95 13.87 -2.51
C ILE A 216 -19.43 13.77 -2.84
N ASP A 217 -19.79 13.74 -4.12
CA ASP A 217 -21.16 13.47 -4.56
C ASP A 217 -21.63 12.06 -4.15
N TYR A 218 -20.69 11.13 -3.86
CA TYR A 218 -20.99 9.81 -3.30
C TYR A 218 -21.14 9.81 -1.77
N VAL A 219 -20.81 10.90 -1.07
CA VAL A 219 -20.98 11.00 0.39
C VAL A 219 -22.46 11.14 0.76
N SER A 220 -23.30 11.63 -0.16
CA SER A 220 -24.76 11.73 0.02
C SER A 220 -25.52 10.42 -0.25
N MET A 221 -24.88 9.42 -0.85
CA MET A 221 -25.43 8.06 -0.93
C MET A 221 -25.11 7.33 0.37
N GLU A 222 -26.12 6.78 1.05
CA GLU A 222 -25.98 6.04 2.30
C GLU A 222 -24.81 5.04 2.23
N ILE A 223 -23.70 5.40 2.88
CA ILE A 223 -22.57 4.52 3.02
C ILE A 223 -22.98 3.46 4.05
N ASN A 224 -23.59 2.37 3.57
CA ASN A 224 -23.77 1.13 4.32
C ASN A 224 -22.39 0.48 4.58
N SER A 225 -21.54 1.15 5.35
CA SER A 225 -20.25 0.65 5.79
C SER A 225 -20.47 -0.26 6.99
N SER A 226 -20.29 -1.57 6.79
CA SER A 226 -20.23 -2.48 7.93
C SER A 226 -19.01 -2.08 8.77
N GLY A 227 -19.20 -1.54 9.98
CA GLY A 227 -18.11 -1.08 10.87
C GLY A 227 -17.01 -2.13 11.18
N ALA A 228 -17.18 -3.36 10.72
CA ALA A 228 -16.19 -4.44 10.77
C ALA A 228 -14.81 -4.04 10.19
N GLY A 229 -14.76 -3.26 9.11
CA GLY A 229 -13.48 -2.79 8.55
C GLY A 229 -12.72 -1.92 9.54
N PHE A 230 -13.40 -0.95 10.14
CA PHE A 230 -12.86 -0.09 11.20
C PHE A 230 -12.35 -0.91 12.39
N ILE A 231 -13.12 -1.87 12.88
CA ILE A 231 -12.72 -2.73 14.02
C ILE A 231 -11.46 -3.53 13.68
N LEU A 232 -11.44 -4.17 12.50
CA LEU A 232 -10.32 -5.01 12.07
C LEU A 232 -9.01 -4.22 12.01
N TRP A 233 -8.98 -3.09 11.32
CA TRP A 233 -7.74 -2.32 11.17
C TRP A 233 -7.36 -1.56 12.43
N THR A 234 -8.34 -1.11 13.23
CA THR A 234 -8.06 -0.54 14.56
C THR A 234 -7.45 -1.59 15.50
N SER A 235 -7.84 -2.87 15.38
CA SER A 235 -7.18 -3.94 16.15
C SER A 235 -5.70 -4.10 15.76
N CYS A 236 -5.36 -4.01 14.47
CA CYS A 236 -3.96 -3.97 14.04
C CYS A 236 -3.20 -2.79 14.65
N LEU A 237 -3.83 -1.61 14.70
CA LEU A 237 -3.24 -0.42 15.31
C LEU A 237 -2.92 -0.66 16.79
N LEU A 238 -3.90 -1.16 17.56
CA LEU A 238 -3.71 -1.45 18.98
C LEU A 238 -2.56 -2.42 19.22
N ILE A 239 -2.46 -3.48 18.43
CA ILE A 239 -1.39 -4.46 18.52
C ILE A 239 -0.01 -3.83 18.23
N ILE A 240 0.09 -3.00 17.19
CA ILE A 240 1.33 -2.29 16.86
C ILE A 240 1.72 -1.30 17.98
N LEU A 241 0.75 -0.61 18.58
CA LEU A 241 0.99 0.30 19.71
C LEU A 241 1.48 -0.46 20.96
N ILE A 242 0.85 -1.58 21.30
CA ILE A 242 1.25 -2.45 22.42
C ILE A 242 2.68 -2.95 22.22
N LYS A 243 2.98 -3.48 21.01
CA LYS A 243 4.32 -3.96 20.64
C LYS A 243 5.39 -2.88 20.83
N ASN A 244 5.06 -1.63 20.54
CA ASN A 244 6.00 -0.51 20.61
C ASN A 244 6.02 0.23 21.97
N LYS A 245 5.26 -0.24 22.97
CA LYS A 245 5.19 0.41 24.29
C LYS A 245 6.54 0.33 25.02
N GLY A 246 7.06 1.51 25.37
CA GLY A 246 8.33 1.65 26.10
C GLY A 246 9.58 1.68 25.22
N ILE A 247 9.43 1.71 23.89
CA ILE A 247 10.56 1.86 22.96
C ILE A 247 10.89 3.35 22.81
N LYS A 248 12.19 3.68 22.92
CA LYS A 248 12.68 5.06 22.80
C LYS A 248 12.49 5.65 21.39
N SER A 249 12.71 4.85 20.35
CA SER A 249 12.55 5.25 18.96
C SER A 249 11.85 4.15 18.15
N VAL A 250 10.73 4.50 17.56
CA VAL A 250 9.91 3.62 16.73
C VAL A 250 10.56 3.47 15.35
N SER A 251 10.48 2.27 14.76
CA SER A 251 11.06 2.04 13.43
C SER A 251 10.27 2.80 12.34
N LEU A 252 10.89 3.07 11.19
CA LEU A 252 10.18 3.73 10.06
C LEU A 252 8.98 2.90 9.57
N ILE A 253 9.08 1.58 9.57
CA ILE A 253 8.00 0.67 9.17
C ILE A 253 6.81 0.82 10.12
N ASP A 254 7.08 0.81 11.43
CA ASP A 254 6.06 1.00 12.45
C ASP A 254 5.47 2.42 12.37
N THR A 255 6.29 3.44 12.12
CA THR A 255 5.85 4.83 11.96
C THR A 255 4.85 4.98 10.82
N ILE A 256 5.16 4.41 9.65
CA ILE A 256 4.29 4.43 8.47
C ILE A 256 3.00 3.64 8.72
N SER A 257 3.11 2.49 9.39
CA SER A 257 1.95 1.65 9.73
C SER A 257 1.01 2.36 10.70
N ILE A 258 1.55 2.96 11.76
CA ILE A 258 0.77 3.73 12.75
C ILE A 258 0.07 4.90 12.05
N PHE A 259 0.79 5.65 11.22
CA PHE A 259 0.21 6.76 10.46
C PHE A 259 -0.93 6.29 9.56
N GLY A 260 -0.70 5.27 8.73
CA GLY A 260 -1.70 4.75 7.80
C GLY A 260 -2.95 4.22 8.51
N LEU A 261 -2.77 3.50 9.62
CA LEU A 261 -3.89 2.97 10.41
C LEU A 261 -4.65 4.06 11.15
N ILE A 262 -3.97 5.05 11.76
CA ILE A 262 -4.65 6.20 12.37
C ILE A 262 -5.40 6.98 11.30
N PHE A 263 -4.78 7.24 10.16
CA PHE A 263 -5.40 7.96 9.06
C PHE A 263 -6.65 7.22 8.56
N TYR A 264 -6.55 5.91 8.36
CA TYR A 264 -7.69 5.08 7.97
C TYR A 264 -8.80 5.09 9.02
N SER A 265 -8.49 4.78 10.28
CA SER A 265 -9.49 4.71 11.35
C SER A 265 -10.18 6.05 11.56
N PHE A 266 -9.42 7.15 11.50
CA PHE A 266 -9.97 8.50 11.63
C PHE A 266 -10.89 8.83 10.46
N ASN A 267 -10.48 8.56 9.22
CA ASN A 267 -11.23 8.93 8.01
C ASN A 267 -12.29 7.91 7.58
N TYR A 268 -12.40 6.75 8.25
CA TYR A 268 -13.25 5.63 7.82
C TYR A 268 -14.71 6.04 7.58
N TYR A 269 -15.28 6.83 8.48
CA TYR A 269 -16.68 7.29 8.39
C TYR A 269 -16.85 8.61 7.64
N PHE A 270 -15.77 9.36 7.43
CA PHE A 270 -15.85 10.72 6.88
C PHE A 270 -15.45 10.81 5.42
N LEU A 271 -14.52 9.97 4.95
CA LEU A 271 -13.99 10.03 3.59
C LEU A 271 -13.90 8.63 2.96
N PRO A 272 -14.55 8.39 1.81
CA PRO A 272 -14.39 7.16 1.02
C PRO A 272 -12.93 6.88 0.61
N ILE A 273 -12.09 7.93 0.57
CA ILE A 273 -10.67 7.86 0.25
C ILE A 273 -9.88 7.03 1.27
N GLY A 274 -10.32 6.97 2.54
CA GLY A 274 -9.61 6.28 3.60
C GLY A 274 -9.27 4.82 3.26
N GLY A 275 -10.23 4.07 2.74
CA GLY A 275 -10.04 2.67 2.35
C GLY A 275 -9.06 2.47 1.19
N ARG A 276 -9.09 3.36 0.19
CA ARG A 276 -8.13 3.32 -0.93
C ARG A 276 -6.73 3.71 -0.48
N PHE A 277 -6.63 4.67 0.43
CA PHE A 277 -5.35 5.11 0.96
C PHE A 277 -4.68 4.02 1.82
N LEU A 278 -5.46 3.24 2.56
CA LEU A 278 -4.98 2.11 3.35
C LEU A 278 -4.16 1.10 2.52
N VAL A 279 -4.50 0.92 1.23
CA VAL A 279 -3.80 0.03 0.29
C VAL A 279 -2.29 0.31 0.23
N THR A 280 -1.88 1.59 0.33
CA THR A 280 -0.45 1.98 0.37
C THR A 280 0.28 1.44 1.60
N PHE A 281 -0.43 1.26 2.72
CA PHE A 281 0.16 0.94 4.01
C PHE A 281 0.24 -0.55 4.30
N ILE A 282 -0.51 -1.37 3.55
CA ILE A 282 -0.61 -2.83 3.76
C ILE A 282 0.76 -3.53 3.93
N PRO A 283 1.74 -3.39 3.01
CA PRO A 283 3.01 -4.07 3.18
C PRO A 283 3.75 -3.62 4.45
N PHE A 284 3.62 -2.35 4.85
CA PHE A 284 4.21 -1.83 6.08
C PHE A 284 3.52 -2.39 7.31
N ILE A 285 2.19 -2.47 7.31
CA ILE A 285 1.40 -3.03 8.42
C ILE A 285 1.78 -4.49 8.64
N PHE A 286 1.84 -5.31 7.59
CA PHE A 286 2.21 -6.72 7.71
C PHE A 286 3.66 -6.88 8.17
N MET A 287 4.58 -6.08 7.65
CA MET A 287 5.95 -6.05 8.15
C MET A 287 6.01 -5.59 9.61
N SER A 288 5.19 -4.64 10.04
CA SER A 288 5.12 -4.21 11.43
C SER A 288 4.66 -5.34 12.33
N LEU A 289 3.58 -6.05 12.00
CA LEU A 289 3.08 -7.17 12.81
C LEU A 289 4.12 -8.31 12.94
N THR A 290 4.91 -8.54 11.88
CA THR A 290 5.82 -9.69 11.78
C THR A 290 7.30 -9.38 12.06
N SER A 291 7.66 -8.12 12.33
CA SER A 291 9.05 -7.67 12.55
C SER A 291 9.26 -6.83 13.81
N ASN A 292 10.54 -6.67 14.17
CA ASN A 292 10.99 -5.81 15.28
C ASN A 292 10.24 -6.06 16.60
N ILE A 293 10.00 -7.33 16.95
CA ILE A 293 9.36 -7.70 18.22
C ILE A 293 10.42 -7.67 19.33
N TYR A 294 10.48 -6.58 20.11
CA TYR A 294 11.57 -6.40 21.07
C TYR A 294 11.42 -7.27 22.32
N LYS A 295 10.22 -7.34 22.89
CA LYS A 295 9.95 -8.13 24.09
C LYS A 295 9.37 -9.50 23.73
N LYS A 296 9.94 -10.58 24.28
CA LYS A 296 9.52 -11.95 24.00
C LYS A 296 8.07 -12.22 24.44
N GLU A 297 7.60 -11.55 25.48
CA GLU A 297 6.22 -11.63 26.01
C GLU A 297 5.15 -11.25 24.97
N HIS A 298 5.48 -10.43 23.96
CA HIS A 298 4.53 -10.04 22.92
C HIS A 298 4.37 -11.09 21.81
N ILE A 299 5.29 -12.07 21.70
CA ILE A 299 5.27 -13.08 20.63
C ILE A 299 3.98 -13.91 20.62
N PRO A 300 3.53 -14.54 21.72
CA PRO A 300 2.32 -15.36 21.70
C PRO A 300 1.08 -14.53 21.35
N ILE A 301 1.01 -13.29 21.85
CA ILE A 301 -0.09 -12.35 21.56
C ILE A 301 -0.12 -12.03 20.07
N LEU A 302 1.03 -11.68 19.48
CA LEU A 302 1.15 -11.38 18.05
C LEU A 302 0.81 -12.58 17.18
N LEU A 303 1.34 -13.76 17.51
CA LEU A 303 1.03 -14.99 16.76
C LEU A 303 -0.47 -15.31 16.79
N THR A 304 -1.08 -15.25 17.97
CA THR A 304 -2.53 -15.52 18.12
C THR A 304 -3.35 -14.50 17.34
N PHE A 305 -2.98 -13.23 17.42
CA PHE A 305 -3.61 -12.15 16.66
C PHE A 305 -3.47 -12.36 15.15
N ASP A 306 -2.27 -12.66 14.67
CA ASP A 306 -1.98 -12.82 13.24
C ASP A 306 -2.75 -14.00 12.64
N VAL A 307 -2.83 -15.13 13.36
CA VAL A 307 -3.63 -16.30 12.93
C VAL A 307 -5.11 -15.96 12.88
N PHE A 308 -5.64 -15.30 13.90
CA PHE A 308 -7.04 -14.87 13.93
C PHE A 308 -7.36 -13.86 12.82
N PHE A 309 -6.45 -12.91 12.59
CA PHE A 309 -6.55 -11.91 11.53
C PHE A 309 -6.59 -12.57 10.14
N ILE A 310 -5.74 -13.57 9.89
CA ILE A 310 -5.78 -14.37 8.65
C ILE A 310 -7.11 -15.12 8.54
N GLY A 311 -7.57 -15.78 9.60
CA GLY A 311 -8.84 -16.54 9.61
C GLY A 311 -10.04 -15.69 9.22
N ILE A 312 -10.18 -14.48 9.79
CA ILE A 312 -11.26 -13.54 9.44
C ILE A 312 -11.17 -13.12 7.97
N ASN A 313 -9.96 -12.80 7.49
CA ASN A 313 -9.78 -12.31 6.13
C ASN A 313 -10.03 -13.41 5.10
N LEU A 314 -9.63 -14.66 5.36
CA LEU A 314 -9.97 -15.81 4.53
C LEU A 314 -11.48 -15.99 4.40
N TYR A 315 -12.22 -15.91 5.52
CA TYR A 315 -13.68 -16.03 5.52
C TYR A 315 -14.35 -14.97 4.63
N LYS A 316 -13.83 -13.74 4.60
CA LYS A 316 -14.37 -12.64 3.79
C LYS A 316 -13.70 -12.47 2.42
N LEU A 317 -12.73 -13.31 2.05
CA LEU A 317 -11.89 -13.07 0.88
C LEU A 317 -12.71 -13.03 -0.41
N ASN A 318 -13.54 -14.05 -0.66
CA ASN A 318 -14.33 -14.14 -1.88
C ASN A 318 -15.30 -12.96 -2.04
N SER A 319 -16.07 -12.64 -1.00
CA SER A 319 -17.00 -11.51 -1.03
C SER A 319 -16.28 -10.19 -1.28
N ASN A 320 -15.11 -9.99 -0.67
CA ASN A 320 -14.36 -8.75 -0.82
C ASN A 320 -13.70 -8.63 -2.20
N LEU A 321 -13.23 -9.73 -2.78
CA LEU A 321 -12.62 -9.72 -4.12
C LEU A 321 -13.66 -9.45 -5.20
N ILE A 322 -14.83 -10.09 -5.14
CA ILE A 322 -15.94 -9.82 -6.06
C ILE A 322 -16.35 -8.34 -6.03
N ASN A 323 -16.45 -7.76 -4.83
CA ASN A 323 -16.93 -6.39 -4.67
C ASN A 323 -15.91 -5.33 -5.06
N ASN A 324 -14.61 -5.59 -4.88
CA ASN A 324 -13.58 -4.54 -4.97
C ASN A 324 -12.51 -4.77 -6.03
N SER A 325 -12.27 -6.01 -6.45
CA SER A 325 -11.09 -6.36 -7.25
C SER A 325 -11.38 -7.04 -8.58
N PHE A 326 -12.42 -7.86 -8.65
CA PHE A 326 -12.78 -8.58 -9.87
C PHE A 326 -13.79 -7.84 -10.73
N ASN A 327 -13.70 -8.02 -12.05
CA ASN A 327 -14.75 -7.63 -12.98
C ASN A 327 -16.03 -8.45 -12.68
N HIS A 328 -17.20 -7.89 -13.01
CA HIS A 328 -18.48 -8.54 -12.73
C HIS A 328 -18.53 -9.94 -13.37
N GLY A 329 -18.96 -10.94 -12.58
CA GLY A 329 -19.09 -12.34 -13.03
C GLY A 329 -17.90 -13.25 -12.69
N TYR A 330 -16.76 -12.71 -12.24
CA TYR A 330 -15.61 -13.52 -11.82
C TYR A 330 -15.63 -13.80 -10.31
N GLN A 331 -15.27 -15.03 -9.93
CA GLN A 331 -15.07 -15.46 -8.54
C GLN A 331 -13.66 -16.03 -8.36
N ILE A 332 -13.26 -16.26 -7.10
CA ILE A 332 -11.97 -16.90 -6.79
C ILE A 332 -11.88 -18.30 -7.43
N ILE A 333 -13.00 -19.02 -7.48
CA ILE A 333 -13.07 -20.38 -8.03
C ILE A 333 -12.60 -20.39 -9.50
N ASN A 334 -12.96 -19.35 -10.27
CA ASN A 334 -12.51 -19.16 -11.65
C ASN A 334 -10.97 -19.05 -11.78
N LEU A 335 -10.25 -18.61 -10.74
CA LEU A 335 -8.78 -18.56 -10.74
C LEU A 335 -8.14 -19.94 -10.51
N LEU A 336 -8.87 -20.87 -9.90
CA LEU A 336 -8.41 -22.23 -9.64
C LEU A 336 -8.70 -23.19 -10.80
N GLY A 337 -9.34 -22.72 -11.87
CA GLY A 337 -9.76 -23.57 -12.99
C GLY A 337 -10.86 -24.58 -12.61
N LEU A 338 -11.58 -24.29 -11.52
CA LEU A 338 -12.78 -24.99 -11.06
C LEU A 338 -14.00 -24.15 -11.46
#